data_AF-A0A3N5MKM0-F1
#
_entry.id   AF-A0A3N5MKM0-F1
#
_cell.length_a   1.000
_cell.length_b   1.000
_cell.length_c   1.000
_cell.angle_alpha   90.00
_cell.angle_beta   90.00
_cell.angle_gamma   90.00
#
_symmetry.space_group_name_H-M   'P 1'
#
loop_
_entity.id
_entity.type
_entity.pdbx_description
1 polymer ?
#
loop_
_entity_poly.entity_id
_entity_poly.type
_entity_poly.pdbx_seq_one_letter_code
_entity_poly.pdbx_strand_id
1 'polypeptide(L)'
;MLFYYLFLAAFTVLMLYVFYQHISSLHWEESEVRQLENLELNVAGILRLLDAPDVRLLLEDASARQNLFMEFSSALRRDVATFRRWGRIRPESWAIMALFFVSYYFMRVKASLMCGRRDLHFLSGLELALVRSIRG
;
A
#
# COMPACT_ATOMS: atom_id res chain seq x y z
N MET A 1 -7.62 14.13 -46.10
CA MET A 1 -6.63 14.23 -45.01
C MET A 1 -7.19 14.89 -43.76
N LEU A 2 -7.75 16.11 -43.83
CA LEU A 2 -8.28 16.83 -42.66
C LEU A 2 -9.38 16.04 -41.91
N PHE A 3 -10.32 15.44 -42.65
CA PHE A 3 -11.36 14.56 -42.09
C PHE A 3 -10.81 13.32 -41.36
N TYR A 4 -9.68 12.77 -41.81
CA TYR A 4 -9.06 11.61 -41.18
C TYR A 4 -8.46 11.99 -39.81
N TYR A 5 -7.78 13.13 -39.72
CA TYR A 5 -7.24 13.63 -38.45
C TYR A 5 -8.34 14.02 -37.46
N LEU A 6 -9.44 14.59 -37.96
CA LEU A 6 -10.57 14.97 -37.13
C LEU A 6 -11.30 13.74 -36.56
N PHE A 7 -11.44 12.69 -37.37
CA PHE A 7 -11.95 11.40 -36.91
C PHE A 7 -11.04 10.73 -35.88
N LEU A 8 -9.72 10.74 -36.13
CA LEU A 8 -8.73 10.17 -35.21
C LEU A 8 -8.74 10.88 -33.85
N ALA A 9 -8.85 12.21 -33.84
CA ALA A 9 -8.95 13.01 -32.62
C ALA A 9 -10.26 12.77 -31.85
N ALA A 10 -11.39 12.66 -32.54
CA ALA A 10 -12.66 12.32 -31.90
C ALA A 10 -12.63 10.91 -31.29
N PHE A 11 -12.01 9.95 -31.99
CA PHE A 11 -11.86 8.58 -31.50
C PHE A 11 -10.97 8.49 -30.26
N THR A 12 -9.83 9.20 -30.23
CA THR A 12 -8.96 9.22 -29.05
C THR A 12 -9.62 9.89 -27.85
N VAL A 13 -10.37 10.98 -28.05
CA VAL A 13 -11.14 11.63 -26.98
C VAL A 13 -12.25 10.71 -26.46
N LEU A 14 -12.95 10.00 -27.35
CA LEU A 14 -13.98 9.03 -26.96
C LEU A 14 -13.37 7.87 -26.15
N MET A 15 -12.22 7.33 -26.58
CA MET A 15 -11.53 6.26 -25.85
C MET A 15 -11.03 6.73 -24.47
N LEU A 16 -10.52 7.96 -24.38
CA LEU A 16 -10.17 8.58 -23.08
C LEU A 16 -11.39 8.76 -22.19
N TYR A 17 -12.53 9.18 -22.76
CA TYR A 17 -13.78 9.34 -22.02
C TYR A 17 -14.33 8.00 -21.52
N VAL A 18 -14.34 6.96 -22.36
CA VAL A 18 -14.76 5.61 -21.97
C VAL A 18 -13.81 5.03 -20.92
N PHE A 19 -12.50 5.25 -21.05
CA PHE A 19 -11.52 4.84 -20.05
C PHE A 19 -11.70 5.58 -18.72
N TYR A 20 -11.93 6.89 -18.77
CA TYR A 20 -12.26 7.70 -17.60
C TYR A 20 -13.58 7.25 -16.96
N GLN A 21 -14.60 6.95 -17.77
CA GLN A 21 -15.90 6.47 -17.28
C GLN A 21 -15.78 5.08 -16.68
N HIS A 22 -14.95 4.20 -17.24
CA HIS A 22 -14.68 2.87 -16.71
C HIS A 22 -13.88 2.93 -15.39
N ILE A 23 -12.92 3.85 -15.28
CA ILE A 23 -12.18 4.11 -14.04
C ILE A 23 -13.08 4.75 -12.98
N SER A 24 -13.94 5.71 -13.36
CA SER A 24 -14.83 6.40 -12.42
C SER A 24 -16.08 5.60 -12.05
N SER A 25 -16.50 4.65 -12.89
CA SER A 25 -17.57 3.69 -12.59
C SER A 25 -17.13 2.52 -11.73
N LEU A 26 -15.86 2.48 -11.30
CA LEU A 26 -15.41 1.56 -10.24
C LEU A 26 -16.04 2.01 -8.92
N HIS A 27 -17.34 1.76 -8.79
CA HIS A 27 -17.98 1.59 -7.51
C HIS A 27 -17.18 0.51 -6.78
N TRP A 28 -16.57 0.89 -5.67
CA TRP A 28 -15.99 -0.07 -4.75
C TRP A 28 -17.10 -1.04 -4.37
N GLU A 29 -16.90 -2.33 -4.65
CA GLU A 29 -17.85 -3.33 -4.15
C GLU A 29 -17.81 -3.27 -2.63
N GLU A 30 -18.96 -3.45 -1.98
CA GLU A 30 -19.06 -3.40 -0.52
C GLU A 30 -18.11 -4.40 0.17
N SER A 31 -17.78 -5.49 -0.54
CA SER A 31 -16.75 -6.47 -0.19
C SER A 31 -15.33 -5.86 -0.15
N GLU A 32 -14.96 -5.05 -1.14
CA GLU A 32 -13.65 -4.39 -1.23
C GLU A 32 -13.52 -3.28 -0.17
N VAL A 33 -14.60 -2.55 0.12
CA VAL A 33 -14.63 -1.55 1.21
C VAL A 33 -14.44 -2.23 2.57
N ARG A 34 -15.15 -3.34 2.82
CA ARG A 34 -14.98 -4.11 4.06
C ARG A 34 -13.58 -4.71 4.17
N GLN A 35 -12.96 -5.10 3.06
CA GLN A 35 -11.58 -5.58 3.04
C GLN A 35 -10.58 -4.46 3.36
N LEU A 36 -10.79 -3.26 2.81
CA LEU A 36 -10.02 -2.05 3.18
C LEU A 36 -10.16 -1.73 4.67
N GLU A 37 -11.37 -1.77 5.22
CA GLU A 37 -11.62 -1.50 6.64
C GLU A 37 -10.97 -2.55 7.55
N ASN A 38 -11.03 -3.84 7.18
CA ASN A 38 -10.32 -4.90 7.90
C ASN A 38 -8.79 -4.72 7.85
N LEU A 39 -8.27 -4.23 6.72
CA LEU A 39 -6.85 -3.89 6.59
C LEU A 39 -6.49 -2.69 7.47
N GLU A 40 -7.28 -1.61 7.46
CA GLU A 40 -7.06 -0.48 8.38
C GLU A 40 -7.06 -0.92 9.85
N LEU A 41 -7.97 -1.82 10.23
CA LEU A 41 -8.05 -2.39 11.57
C LEU A 41 -6.85 -3.28 11.90
N ASN A 42 -6.37 -4.09 10.95
CA ASN A 42 -5.17 -4.90 11.13
C ASN A 42 -3.93 -4.03 11.32
N VAL A 43 -3.75 -2.99 10.50
CA VAL A 43 -2.63 -2.05 10.63
C VAL A 43 -2.68 -1.30 11.96
N ALA A 44 -3.87 -0.84 12.37
CA ALA A 44 -4.07 -0.22 13.67
C ALA A 44 -3.77 -1.20 14.83
N GLY A 45 -4.12 -2.47 14.66
CA GLY A 45 -3.80 -3.56 15.59
C GLY A 45 -2.30 -3.79 15.70
N ILE A 46 -1.59 -3.85 14.57
CA ILE A 46 -0.12 -4.00 14.51
C ILE A 46 0.56 -2.81 15.20
N LEU A 47 0.12 -1.58 14.93
CA LEU A 47 0.65 -0.38 15.59
C LEU A 47 0.46 -0.43 17.11
N ARG A 48 -0.70 -0.89 17.58
CA ARG A 48 -0.98 -1.08 19.02
C ARG A 48 -0.14 -2.20 19.64
N LEU A 49 0.04 -3.32 18.94
CA LEU A 49 0.91 -4.43 19.34
C LEU A 49 2.37 -3.99 19.45
N LEU A 50 2.84 -3.18 18.51
CA LEU A 50 4.18 -2.57 18.54
C LEU A 50 4.39 -1.63 19.74
N ASP A 51 3.32 -1.06 20.29
CA ASP A 51 3.37 -0.24 21.50
C ASP A 51 3.13 -1.01 22.80
N ALA A 52 2.74 -2.29 22.74
CA ALA A 52 2.55 -3.12 23.91
C ALA A 52 3.87 -3.36 24.67
N PRO A 53 3.85 -3.37 26.02
CA PRO A 53 5.06 -3.51 26.83
C PRO A 53 5.79 -4.83 26.59
N ASP A 54 5.06 -5.92 26.34
CA ASP A 54 5.64 -7.25 26.10
C ASP A 54 6.42 -7.32 24.78
N VAL A 55 5.88 -6.68 23.73
CA VAL A 55 6.55 -6.58 22.42
C VAL A 55 7.73 -5.63 22.50
N ARG A 56 7.67 -4.59 23.34
CA ARG A 56 8.81 -3.70 23.61
C ARG A 56 9.98 -4.46 24.23
N LEU A 57 9.73 -5.35 25.19
CA LEU A 57 10.74 -6.22 25.79
C LEU A 57 11.32 -7.22 24.78
N LEU A 58 10.47 -7.84 23.94
CA LEU A 58 10.91 -8.73 22.86
C LEU A 58 11.78 -8.03 21.80
N LEU A 59 11.61 -6.71 21.62
CA LEU A 59 12.40 -5.89 20.71
C LEU A 59 13.76 -5.47 21.28
N GLU A 60 14.04 -5.72 22.58
CA GLU A 60 15.38 -5.52 23.17
C GLU A 60 16.36 -6.62 22.73
N ASP A 61 15.85 -7.82 22.45
CA ASP A 61 16.65 -8.94 21.96
C ASP A 61 16.86 -8.83 20.43
N ALA A 62 18.12 -8.76 20.02
CA ALA A 62 18.50 -8.49 18.62
C ALA A 62 17.99 -9.58 17.66
N SER A 63 17.93 -10.83 18.12
CA SER A 63 17.50 -11.98 17.32
C SER A 63 15.98 -12.01 17.11
N ALA A 64 15.22 -11.81 18.19
CA ALA A 64 13.76 -11.71 18.15
C ALA A 64 13.30 -10.51 17.33
N ARG A 65 13.99 -9.38 17.46
CA ARG A 65 13.72 -8.16 16.69
C ARG A 65 13.85 -8.33 15.19
N GLN A 66 14.86 -9.05 14.72
CA GLN A 66 15.06 -9.30 13.29
C GLN A 66 13.97 -10.23 12.74
N ASN A 67 13.63 -11.29 13.48
CA ASN A 67 12.56 -12.22 13.08
C ASN A 67 11.20 -11.53 13.02
N LEU A 68 10.84 -10.77 14.06
CA LEU A 68 9.61 -9.98 14.10
C LEU A 68 9.57 -8.96 12.95
N PHE A 69 10.68 -8.25 12.68
CA PHE A 69 10.76 -7.32 11.56
C PHE A 69 10.50 -8.02 10.22
N MET A 70 11.13 -9.18 10.00
CA MET A 70 10.98 -9.92 8.74
C MET A 70 9.57 -10.48 8.57
N GLU A 71 8.94 -10.90 9.66
CA GLU A 71 7.57 -11.41 9.66
C GLU A 71 6.56 -10.30 9.38
N PHE A 72 6.59 -9.20 10.15
CA PHE A 72 5.72 -8.04 9.93
C PHE A 72 5.92 -7.44 8.53
N SER A 73 7.15 -7.16 8.13
CA SER A 73 7.41 -6.61 6.78
C SER A 73 6.91 -7.53 5.67
N SER A 74 6.96 -8.87 5.84
CA SER A 74 6.41 -9.81 4.87
C SER A 74 4.88 -9.81 4.81
N ALA A 75 4.20 -9.54 5.93
CA ALA A 75 2.75 -9.38 5.99
C ALA A 75 2.34 -8.09 5.26
N LEU A 76 2.97 -6.96 5.61
CA LEU A 76 2.75 -5.66 4.97
C LEU A 76 2.94 -5.73 3.45
N ARG A 77 3.98 -6.43 2.98
CA ARG A 77 4.20 -6.65 1.54
C ARG A 77 3.08 -7.45 0.89
N ARG A 78 2.56 -8.48 1.56
CA ARG A 78 1.46 -9.30 1.05
C ARG A 78 0.18 -8.49 0.95
N ASP A 79 -0.07 -7.62 1.93
CA ASP A 79 -1.20 -6.71 1.96
C ASP A 79 -1.14 -5.71 0.80
N VAL A 80 0.01 -5.06 0.61
CA VAL A 80 0.25 -4.15 -0.55
C VAL A 80 0.21 -4.87 -1.90
N ALA A 81 0.73 -6.10 -1.98
CA ALA A 81 0.63 -6.91 -3.20
C ALA A 81 -0.81 -7.31 -3.52
N THR A 82 -1.65 -7.49 -2.51
CA THR A 82 -3.08 -7.78 -2.66
C THR A 82 -3.81 -6.57 -3.24
N PHE A 83 -3.53 -5.35 -2.76
CA PHE A 83 -4.03 -4.12 -3.37
C PHE A 83 -3.65 -3.98 -4.85
N ARG A 84 -2.40 -4.33 -5.19
CA ARG A 84 -1.95 -4.32 -6.59
C ARG A 84 -2.71 -5.33 -7.45
N ARG A 85 -3.03 -6.51 -6.91
CA ARG A 85 -3.80 -7.54 -7.63
C ARG A 85 -5.26 -7.13 -7.84
N TRP A 86 -5.84 -6.34 -6.94
CA TRP A 86 -7.18 -5.79 -7.13
C TRP A 86 -7.24 -4.77 -8.28
N GLY A 87 -6.09 -4.28 -8.77
CA GLY A 87 -6.01 -3.56 -10.06
C GLY A 87 -6.62 -2.15 -10.05
N ARG A 88 -7.07 -1.65 -8.90
CA ARG A 88 -7.78 -0.36 -8.75
C ARG A 88 -6.97 0.70 -8.02
N ILE A 89 -5.63 0.64 -8.11
CA ILE A 89 -4.76 1.67 -7.51
C ILE A 89 -4.82 2.92 -8.39
N ARG A 90 -5.38 4.01 -7.86
CA ARG A 90 -5.40 5.32 -8.52
C ARG A 90 -3.97 5.73 -8.89
N PRO A 91 -3.74 6.36 -10.07
CA PRO A 91 -2.41 6.82 -10.46
C PRO A 91 -1.82 7.81 -9.45
N GLU A 92 -2.65 8.55 -8.73
CA GLU A 92 -2.26 9.44 -7.64
C GLU A 92 -1.55 8.70 -6.48
N SER A 93 -1.96 7.46 -6.20
CA SER A 93 -1.41 6.62 -5.12
C SER A 93 -0.12 5.89 -5.56
N TRP A 94 0.29 5.96 -6.83
CA TRP A 94 1.49 5.26 -7.31
C TRP A 94 2.78 5.78 -6.66
N ALA A 95 2.86 7.07 -6.37
CA ALA A 95 4.01 7.65 -5.69
C ALA A 95 4.17 7.07 -4.27
N ILE A 96 3.06 6.92 -3.53
CA ILE A 96 3.04 6.34 -2.18
C ILE A 96 3.37 4.84 -2.25
N MET A 97 2.85 4.13 -3.26
CA MET A 97 3.17 2.72 -3.49
C MET A 97 4.66 2.52 -3.80
N ALA A 98 5.23 3.34 -4.67
CA ALA A 98 6.65 3.31 -4.99
C ALA A 98 7.50 3.60 -3.76
N LEU A 99 7.12 4.61 -2.97
CA LEU A 99 7.77 4.95 -1.70
C LEU A 99 7.74 3.78 -0.72
N PHE A 100 6.59 3.10 -0.58
CA PHE A 100 6.45 1.91 0.25
C PHE A 100 7.43 0.80 -0.14
N PHE A 101 7.51 0.45 -1.44
CA PHE A 101 8.43 -0.60 -1.89
C PHE A 101 9.90 -0.21 -1.73
N VAL A 102 10.26 1.03 -2.05
CA VAL A 102 11.63 1.53 -1.85
C VAL A 102 12.01 1.45 -0.37
N SER A 103 11.15 1.95 0.52
CA SER A 103 11.36 1.88 1.97
C SER A 103 11.41 0.44 2.48
N TYR A 104 10.54 -0.44 1.99
CA TYR A 104 10.52 -1.86 2.33
C TYR A 104 11.85 -2.55 2.02
N TYR A 105 12.35 -2.41 0.80
CA TYR A 105 13.62 -3.04 0.40
C TYR A 105 14.81 -2.42 1.12
N PHE A 106 14.84 -1.09 1.26
CA PHE A 106 15.89 -0.39 1.99
C PHE A 106 15.95 -0.85 3.45
N MET A 107 14.80 -0.96 4.11
CA MET A 107 14.73 -1.42 5.50
C MET A 107 15.05 -2.90 5.64
N ARG A 108 14.74 -3.76 4.66
CA ARG A 108 15.20 -5.16 4.66
C ARG A 108 16.72 -5.30 4.56
N VAL A 109 17.35 -4.46 3.76
CA VAL A 109 18.83 -4.42 3.67
C VAL A 109 19.41 -3.87 4.98
N LYS A 110 18.79 -2.85 5.57
CA LYS A 110 19.18 -2.28 6.86
C LYS A 110 18.90 -3.23 8.03
N ALA A 111 17.95 -4.16 7.91
CA ALA A 111 17.50 -5.02 9.00
C ALA A 111 18.58 -5.93 9.58
N SER A 112 19.61 -6.27 8.79
CA SER A 112 20.77 -7.01 9.27
C SER A 112 21.72 -6.17 10.13
N LEU A 113 21.66 -4.84 10.03
CA LEU A 113 22.57 -3.90 10.69
C LEU A 113 21.90 -3.16 11.85
N MET A 114 20.72 -2.56 11.61
CA MET A 114 19.95 -1.80 12.60
C MET A 114 18.48 -1.80 12.21
N CYS A 115 17.70 -2.69 12.82
CA CYS A 115 16.24 -2.58 12.80
C CYS A 115 15.74 -2.11 14.16
N GLY A 116 14.81 -1.15 14.16
CA GLY A 116 14.20 -0.64 15.38
C GLY A 116 12.69 -0.48 15.25
N ARG A 117 12.03 -0.30 16.40
CA ARG A 117 10.58 -0.07 16.50
C ARG A 117 10.09 1.06 15.57
N ARG A 118 10.89 2.12 15.41
CA ARG A 118 10.59 3.28 14.56
C ARG A 118 10.52 2.92 13.07
N ASP A 119 11.32 1.96 12.61
CA ASP A 119 11.32 1.53 11.21
C ASP A 119 10.03 0.75 10.88
N LEU A 120 9.53 -0.07 11.83
CA LEU A 120 8.24 -0.75 11.70
C LEU A 120 7.07 0.23 11.75
N HIS A 121 7.10 1.19 12.68
CA HIS A 121 6.10 2.27 12.73
C HIS A 121 6.03 3.06 11.41
N PHE A 122 7.18 3.34 10.80
CA PHE A 122 7.23 4.03 9.51
C PHE A 122 6.64 3.18 8.38
N LEU A 123 6.94 1.88 8.30
CA LEU A 123 6.37 0.99 7.28
C LEU A 123 4.86 0.81 7.43
N SER A 124 4.36 0.60 8.66
CA SER A 124 2.93 0.51 8.94
C SER A 124 2.22 1.84 8.70
N GLY A 125 2.87 2.97 8.98
CA GLY A 125 2.36 4.30 8.65
C GLY A 125 2.24 4.55 7.14
N LEU A 126 3.23 4.10 6.36
CA LEU A 126 3.21 4.17 4.90
C LEU A 126 2.11 3.29 4.29
N GLU A 127 1.92 2.09 4.83
CA GLU A 127 0.81 1.23 4.42
C GLU A 127 -0.54 1.88 4.73
N LEU A 128 -0.74 2.41 5.94
CA LEU A 128 -1.96 3.12 6.29
C LEU A 128 -2.21 4.33 5.37
N ALA A 129 -1.16 5.08 5.03
CA ALA A 129 -1.25 6.19 4.09
C ALA A 129 -1.64 5.70 2.69
N LEU A 130 -1.10 4.57 2.25
CA LEU A 130 -1.47 3.94 0.97
C LEU A 130 -2.94 3.52 0.96
N VAL A 131 -3.39 2.83 2.02
CA VAL A 131 -4.78 2.40 2.21
C VAL A 131 -5.75 3.59 2.15
N ARG A 132 -5.43 4.68 2.88
CA ARG A 132 -6.23 5.90 2.87
C ARG A 132 -6.23 6.61 1.52
N SER A 133 -5.11 6.63 0.82
CA SER A 133 -5.00 7.22 -0.53
C SER A 133 -5.79 6.46 -1.59
N ILE A 134 -6.11 5.19 -1.33
CA ILE A 134 -6.92 4.35 -2.21
C ILE A 134 -8.42 4.56 -1.91
N ARG A 135 -8.77 4.88 -0.65
CA ARG A 135 -10.14 5.14 -0.19
C ARG A 135 -10.68 6.53 -0.59
N GLY A 136 -9.85 7.58 -0.53
CA GLY A 136 -10.21 8.95 -0.93
C GLY A 136 -10.15 9.12 -2.44
#